data_AF-C1MWE2-F1
#
_entry.id   AF-C1MWE2-F1
#
_cell.length_a   1.000
_cell.length_b   1.000
_cell.length_c   1.000
_cell.angle_alpha   90.00
_cell.angle_beta   90.00
_cell.angle_gamma   90.00
#
_symmetry.space_group_name_H-M   'P 1'
#
loop_
_entity.id
_entity.type
_entity.pdbx_description
1 polymer ?
#
loop_
_entity_poly.entity_id
_entity_poly.type
_entity_poly.pdbx_seq_one_letter_code
_entity_poly.pdbx_strand_id
1 'polypeptide(L)'
;VSELAEKLGKDIYMDVNGWHLFLRDAKYATPLSKIIAARLAADGNRYDEDAALQLLRECPVKIGGGKQSVKLFDLMPRVVVDDYLKIVEEYA
;
A
#
# COMPACT_ATOMS: atom_id res chain seq x y z
N VAL A 1 4.96 -12.39 -10.18
CA VAL A 1 4.52 -11.37 -9.20
C VAL A 1 4.18 -12.13 -7.92
N SER A 2 4.51 -11.64 -6.73
CA SER A 2 4.15 -12.36 -5.49
C SER A 2 2.65 -12.30 -5.26
N GLU A 3 2.09 -13.27 -4.52
CA GLU A 3 0.66 -13.29 -4.18
C GLU A 3 0.23 -11.99 -3.48
N LEU A 4 1.05 -11.49 -2.54
CA LEU A 4 0.81 -10.21 -1.88
C LEU A 4 0.73 -9.04 -2.88
N ALA A 5 1.65 -8.97 -3.85
CA ALA A 5 1.61 -7.92 -4.87
C ALA A 5 0.37 -8.04 -5.78
N GLU A 6 -0.12 -9.26 -6.02
CA GLU A 6 -1.33 -9.49 -6.80
C GLU A 6 -2.58 -9.02 -6.06
N LYS A 7 -2.75 -9.41 -4.79
CA LYS A 7 -3.85 -8.93 -3.92
C LYS A 7 -3.84 -7.41 -3.80
N LEU A 8 -2.71 -6.82 -3.41
CA LEU A 8 -2.56 -5.36 -3.29
C LEU A 8 -2.84 -4.65 -4.62
N GLY A 9 -2.36 -5.20 -5.73
CA GLY A 9 -2.55 -4.59 -7.05
C GLY A 9 -3.99 -4.59 -7.53
N LYS A 10 -4.79 -5.57 -7.11
CA LYS A 10 -6.19 -5.73 -7.55
C LYS A 10 -7.16 -4.93 -6.69
N ASP A 11 -6.96 -4.91 -5.37
CA ASP A 11 -7.99 -4.44 -4.44
C ASP A 11 -7.66 -3.07 -3.86
N ILE A 12 -6.38 -2.66 -3.86
CA ILE A 12 -5.95 -1.36 -3.31
C ILE A 12 -5.83 -0.33 -4.43
N TYR A 13 -6.37 0.87 -4.18
CA TYR A 13 -6.33 1.99 -5.11
C TYR A 13 -6.10 3.32 -4.40
N MET A 14 -5.61 4.28 -5.18
CA MET A 14 -5.59 5.69 -4.81
C MET A 14 -6.84 6.37 -5.39
N ASP A 15 -7.52 7.19 -4.60
CA ASP A 15 -8.57 8.08 -5.09
C ASP A 15 -7.96 9.41 -5.54
N VAL A 16 -8.16 9.74 -6.81
CA VAL A 16 -7.72 11.00 -7.38
C VAL A 16 -8.85 11.60 -8.18
N ASN A 17 -9.51 12.63 -7.63
CA ASN A 17 -10.62 13.32 -8.30
C ASN A 17 -11.75 12.37 -8.71
N GLY A 18 -12.08 11.39 -7.87
CA GLY A 18 -13.10 10.36 -8.12
C GLY A 18 -12.66 9.22 -9.04
N TRP A 19 -11.38 9.18 -9.43
CA TRP A 19 -10.81 8.06 -10.16
C TRP A 19 -10.16 7.09 -9.18
N HIS A 20 -10.47 5.80 -9.34
CA HIS A 20 -9.78 4.72 -8.64
C HIS A 20 -8.56 4.28 -9.45
N LEU A 21 -7.38 4.77 -9.08
CA LEU A 21 -6.11 4.32 -9.67
C LEU A 21 -5.56 3.14 -8.85
N PHE A 22 -5.83 1.92 -9.31
CA PHE A 22 -5.37 0.70 -8.66
C PHE A 22 -3.84 0.59 -8.61
N LEU A 23 -3.29 -0.01 -7.54
CA LEU A 23 -1.85 -0.09 -7.33
C LEU A 23 -1.12 -0.88 -8.42
N ARG A 24 -1.81 -1.81 -9.11
CA ARG A 24 -1.28 -2.50 -10.29
C ARG A 24 -1.00 -1.51 -11.42
N ASP A 25 -1.96 -0.65 -11.73
CA ASP A 25 -1.85 0.32 -12.82
C ASP A 25 -0.92 1.48 -12.45
N ALA A 26 -0.86 1.84 -11.18
CA ALA A 26 0.11 2.78 -10.63
C ALA A 26 1.55 2.23 -10.58
N LYS A 27 1.76 0.94 -10.91
CA LYS A 27 3.05 0.23 -10.77
C LYS A 27 3.61 0.29 -9.34
N TYR A 28 2.73 0.42 -8.34
CA TYR A 28 3.08 0.58 -6.93
C TYR A 28 2.91 -0.71 -6.12
N ALA A 29 2.15 -1.69 -6.62
CA ALA A 29 1.87 -2.94 -5.91
C ALA A 29 3.15 -3.75 -5.60
N THR A 30 4.00 -3.97 -6.60
CA THR A 30 5.26 -4.71 -6.45
C THR A 30 6.27 -4.07 -5.50
N PRO A 31 6.58 -2.76 -5.57
CA PRO A 31 7.48 -2.15 -4.60
C PRO A 31 6.89 -2.15 -3.19
N LEU A 32 5.59 -1.87 -3.04
CA LEU A 32 4.93 -1.89 -1.74
C LEU A 32 4.97 -3.27 -1.08
N SER A 33 4.64 -4.33 -1.84
CA SER A 33 4.66 -5.71 -1.32
C SER A 33 6.04 -6.14 -0.82
N LYS A 34 7.12 -5.69 -1.47
CA LYS A 34 8.49 -5.99 -1.06
C LYS A 34 8.83 -5.35 0.28
N ILE A 35 8.41 -4.10 0.49
CA ILE A 35 8.65 -3.37 1.74
C ILE A 35 7.88 -4.06 2.88
N ILE A 36 6.61 -4.42 2.64
CA ILE A 36 5.78 -5.12 3.62
C ILE A 36 6.41 -6.47 4.00
N ALA A 37 6.73 -7.31 3.01
CA ALA A 37 7.33 -8.62 3.27
C ALA A 37 8.68 -8.51 4.02
N ALA A 38 9.50 -7.52 3.69
CA ALA A 38 10.76 -7.29 4.39
C ALA A 38 10.55 -6.84 5.84
N ARG A 39 9.55 -5.99 6.11
CA ARG A 39 9.25 -5.49 7.46
C ARG A 39 8.67 -6.60 8.34
N LEU A 40 7.70 -7.36 7.83
CA LEU A 40 7.14 -8.51 8.52
C LEU A 40 8.22 -9.55 8.86
N ALA A 41 9.10 -9.87 7.90
CA ALA A 41 10.20 -10.79 8.14
C ALA A 41 11.17 -10.30 9.24
N ALA A 42 11.41 -8.99 9.32
CA ALA A 42 12.24 -8.40 10.38
C ALA A 42 11.58 -8.48 11.77
N ASP A 43 10.25 -8.41 11.83
CA ASP A 43 9.45 -8.46 13.05
C ASP A 43 9.00 -9.89 13.42
N GLY A 44 9.56 -10.91 12.75
CA GLY A 44 9.29 -12.32 13.03
C GLY A 44 7.92 -12.80 12.53
N ASN A 45 7.44 -12.24 11.41
CA ASN A 45 6.13 -12.50 10.79
C ASN A 45 4.98 -12.23 11.76
N ARG A 46 5.07 -11.12 12.52
CA ARG A 46 3.99 -10.67 13.39
C ARG A 46 3.29 -9.50 12.74
N TYR A 47 1.96 -9.58 12.72
CA TYR A 47 1.13 -8.46 12.32
C TYR A 47 1.07 -7.41 13.43
N ASP A 48 1.23 -6.15 13.05
CA ASP A 48 1.01 -4.97 13.87
C ASP A 48 0.31 -3.91 13.00
N GLU A 49 -0.92 -3.56 13.39
CA GLU A 49 -1.76 -2.62 12.66
C GLU A 49 -1.14 -1.22 12.60
N ASP A 50 -0.58 -0.73 13.70
CA ASP A 50 0.04 0.60 13.77
C ASP A 50 1.29 0.66 12.88
N ALA A 51 2.07 -0.42 12.86
CA ALA A 51 3.22 -0.53 11.96
C ALA A 51 2.81 -0.56 10.47
N ALA A 52 1.74 -1.28 10.14
CA ALA A 52 1.19 -1.32 8.78
C ALA A 52 0.64 0.05 8.34
N LEU A 53 -0.10 0.75 9.22
CA LEU A 53 -0.57 2.11 8.98
C LEU A 53 0.60 3.09 8.80
N GLN A 54 1.63 2.96 9.63
CA GLN A 54 2.81 3.82 9.57
C GLN A 54 3.57 3.64 8.24
N LEU A 55 3.63 2.42 7.71
CA LEU A 55 4.24 2.14 6.41
C LEU A 55 3.56 2.95 5.28
N LEU A 56 2.22 3.03 5.26
CA LEU A 56 1.49 3.84 4.28
C LEU A 56 1.80 5.35 4.39
N ARG A 57 2.02 5.85 5.62
CA ARG A 57 2.38 7.25 5.88
C ARG A 57 3.83 7.55 5.49
N GLU A 58 4.68 6.54 5.42
CA GLU A 58 6.07 6.67 4.99
C GLU A 58 6.18 6.66 3.46
N CYS A 59 5.37 5.84 2.79
CA CYS A 59 5.38 5.62 1.34
C CYS A 59 5.03 6.87 0.52
N PRO A 60 5.99 7.47 -0.22
CA PRO A 60 5.72 8.63 -1.06
C PRO A 60 5.17 8.22 -2.44
N VAL A 61 4.24 9.01 -2.95
CA VAL A 61 3.71 8.95 -4.32
C VAL A 61 3.99 10.27 -5.02
N LYS A 62 4.75 10.20 -6.13
CA LYS A 62 5.09 11.36 -6.95
C LYS A 62 3.93 11.69 -7.90
N ILE A 63 3.48 12.94 -7.90
CA ILE A 63 2.39 13.42 -8.75
C ILE A 63 2.82 14.63 -9.60
N GLY A 64 2.04 14.94 -10.65
CA GLY A 64 2.29 16.10 -11.51
C GLY A 64 3.63 16.07 -12.24
N GLY A 65 4.14 14.88 -12.59
CA GLY A 65 5.48 14.71 -13.16
C GLY A 65 6.62 14.84 -12.15
N GLY A 66 6.35 14.64 -10.85
CA GLY A 66 7.34 14.73 -9.77
C GLY A 66 7.47 16.11 -9.14
N LYS A 67 6.59 17.06 -9.50
CA LYS A 67 6.54 18.41 -8.91
C LYS A 67 6.10 18.39 -7.44
N GLN A 68 5.34 17.38 -7.05
CA GLN A 68 4.90 17.19 -5.67
C GLN A 68 4.96 15.71 -5.29
N SER A 69 5.15 15.46 -4.00
CA SER A 69 5.03 14.13 -3.39
C SER A 69 3.95 14.18 -2.31
N VAL A 70 3.07 13.19 -2.32
CA VAL A 70 2.00 13.00 -1.32
C VAL A 70 2.19 11.60 -0.70
N LYS A 71 1.74 11.36 0.53
CA LYS A 71 1.84 10.03 1.13
C LYS A 71 0.77 9.12 0.56
N LEU A 72 1.09 7.83 0.44
CA LEU A 72 0.13 6.85 -0.05
C LEU A 72 -1.14 6.82 0.82
N PHE A 73 -0.96 6.93 2.15
CA PHE A 73 -2.07 7.06 3.10
C PHE A 73 -3.04 8.20 2.75
N ASP A 74 -2.52 9.37 2.37
CA ASP A 74 -3.35 10.56 2.09
C ASP A 74 -4.11 10.47 0.76
N LEU A 75 -3.74 9.50 -0.09
CA LEU A 75 -4.40 9.24 -1.38
C LEU A 75 -5.40 8.08 -1.31
N MET A 76 -5.55 7.43 -0.15
CA MET A 76 -6.41 6.26 0.01
C MET A 76 -7.68 6.61 0.78
N PRO A 77 -8.87 6.27 0.28
CA PRO A 77 -10.09 6.31 1.09
C PRO A 77 -9.96 5.38 2.30
N ARG A 78 -10.65 5.72 3.40
CA ARG A 78 -10.61 4.93 4.64
C ARG A 78 -10.90 3.44 4.42
N VAL A 79 -11.92 3.11 3.63
CA VAL A 79 -12.27 1.70 3.34
C VAL A 79 -11.13 0.94 2.67
N VAL A 80 -10.35 1.62 1.83
CA VAL A 80 -9.20 1.01 1.14
C VAL A 80 -8.02 0.83 2.09
N VAL A 81 -7.87 1.71 3.06
CA VAL A 81 -6.91 1.52 4.17
C VAL A 81 -7.30 0.29 4.98
N ASP A 82 -8.58 0.14 5.33
CA ASP A 82 -9.07 -1.03 6.07
C ASP A 82 -8.84 -2.34 5.28
N ASP A 83 -9.07 -2.32 3.95
CA ASP A 83 -8.79 -3.47 3.09
C ASP A 83 -7.30 -3.78 2.96
N TYR A 84 -6.46 -2.74 2.91
CA TYR A 84 -5.00 -2.91 2.97
C TYR A 84 -4.58 -3.62 4.26
N LEU A 85 -5.10 -3.18 5.41
CA LEU A 85 -4.77 -3.76 6.71
C LEU A 85 -5.13 -5.25 6.77
N LYS A 86 -6.30 -5.63 6.27
CA LYS A 86 -6.72 -7.04 6.16
C LYS A 86 -5.78 -7.85 5.26
N ILE A 87 -5.39 -7.31 4.10
CA ILE A 87 -4.46 -8.02 3.18
C ILE A 87 -3.10 -8.25 3.85
N VAL A 88 -2.61 -7.28 4.64
CA VAL A 88 -1.34 -7.43 5.37
C VAL A 88 -1.47 -8.42 6.53
N GLU A 89 -2.58 -8.38 7.27
CA GLU A 89 -2.88 -9.33 8.35
C GLU A 89 -2.99 -10.77 7.83
N GLU A 90 -3.68 -10.99 6.71
CA GLU A 90 -3.80 -12.31 6.06
C GLU A 90 -2.45 -12.86 5.55
N TYR A 91 -1.49 -11.99 5.28
CA TYR A 91 -0.19 -12.36 4.72
C TYR A 91 0.88 -12.65 5.79
N ALA A 92 0.78 -12.00 6.96
CA ALA A 92 1.72 -12.14 8.07
C ALA A 92 1.65 -13.54 8.70
#